data_AF-A0A928NA02-F1
#
_entry.id   AF-A0A928NA02-F1
#
_cell.length_a   1.000
_cell.length_b   1.000
_cell.length_c   1.000
_cell.angle_alpha   90.00
_cell.angle_beta   90.00
_cell.angle_gamma   90.00
#
_symmetry.space_group_name_H-M   'P 1'
#
loop_
_entity.id
_entity.type
_entity.pdbx_description
1 polymer ?
#
loop_
_entity_poly.entity_id
_entity_poly.type
_entity_poly.pdbx_seq_one_letter_code
_entity_poly.pdbx_strand_id
1 'polypeptide(L)'
;MKRKRFGIFIVVLLCLTVCVIACVKRMTPVSNADYSVTVGSQVLPFADYPVGSYFTDNGKPCKDHMVCKAGASLYDEDACNCKCTWNDIALNSTSCYGFANMVFYRLFGHTTYSQTSKVVSDISASEIDASYLYDLFTNGTVKAGAHIRTRSHSMIFMGCDKSYIYTYEGNYDGHCKVGVIKRSWSQMVKYLKRKKGIDFIQMPDSYSENPLTSE
;
A
#
# COMPACT_ATOMS: atom_id res chain seq x y z
N MET A 1 -42.32 43.85 50.08
CA MET A 1 -41.98 44.23 48.69
C MET A 1 -40.54 43.79 48.38
N LYS A 2 -40.39 42.86 47.41
CA LYS A 2 -39.25 42.58 46.52
C LYS A 2 -37.82 42.28 47.08
N ARG A 3 -37.51 40.96 47.09
CA ARG A 3 -36.35 40.19 46.52
C ARG A 3 -34.96 40.84 46.40
N LYS A 4 -33.93 40.02 46.73
CA LYS A 4 -32.69 39.64 45.95
C LYS A 4 -31.53 39.38 46.95
N ARG A 5 -30.59 38.42 46.87
CA ARG A 5 -30.12 37.37 45.94
C ARG A 5 -29.30 36.38 46.80
N PHE A 6 -29.57 35.07 46.79
CA PHE A 6 -28.78 34.01 46.12
C PHE A 6 -27.25 34.18 46.14
N GLY A 7 -26.58 33.21 46.77
CA GLY A 7 -25.13 33.02 46.73
C GLY A 7 -24.67 31.75 47.47
N ILE A 8 -25.26 30.58 47.19
CA ILE A 8 -24.64 29.29 47.52
C ILE A 8 -24.06 28.77 46.20
N PHE A 9 -22.75 28.91 46.03
CA PHE A 9 -22.05 28.26 44.93
C PHE A 9 -21.65 26.85 45.34
N ILE A 10 -22.11 25.94 44.50
CA ILE A 10 -22.11 24.49 44.61
C ILE A 10 -20.68 23.94 44.64
N VAL A 11 -20.43 23.13 45.66
CA VAL A 11 -19.35 22.15 45.75
C VAL A 11 -19.60 21.04 44.72
N VAL A 12 -18.54 20.49 44.14
CA VAL A 12 -18.47 19.27 43.32
C VAL A 12 -18.73 19.44 41.81
N LEU A 13 -17.66 19.65 41.05
CA LEU A 13 -17.51 19.04 39.71
C LEU A 13 -16.03 18.87 39.34
N LEU A 14 -15.30 18.15 40.18
CA LEU A 14 -13.90 17.79 39.97
C LEU A 14 -13.81 16.27 40.22
N CYS A 15 -14.21 15.44 39.24
CA CYS A 15 -13.90 14.00 39.19
C CYS A 15 -14.56 13.17 38.04
N LEU A 16 -15.02 13.75 36.94
CA LEU A 16 -15.65 12.95 35.85
C LEU A 16 -15.18 13.30 34.43
N THR A 17 -13.93 13.73 34.29
CA THR A 17 -13.17 13.60 33.04
C THR A 17 -12.18 12.43 33.14
N VAL A 18 -12.68 11.29 33.62
CA VAL A 18 -11.99 10.01 33.50
C VAL A 18 -12.15 9.52 32.07
N CYS A 19 -11.04 9.53 31.35
CA CYS A 19 -10.72 8.56 30.29
C CYS A 19 -11.72 8.37 29.14
N VAL A 20 -12.06 9.45 28.43
CA VAL A 20 -12.21 9.36 26.97
C VAL A 20 -10.98 9.95 26.29
N ILE A 21 -9.79 9.57 26.79
CA ILE A 21 -8.65 9.39 25.88
C ILE A 21 -8.99 8.09 25.18
N ALA A 22 -9.85 8.20 24.16
CA ALA A 22 -9.95 7.18 23.15
C ALA A 22 -8.52 6.84 22.78
N CYS A 23 -8.17 5.58 23.06
CA CYS A 23 -6.94 4.95 22.67
C CYS A 23 -6.92 4.93 21.13
N VAL A 24 -6.72 6.11 20.53
CA VAL A 24 -6.07 6.22 19.24
C VAL A 24 -4.66 5.78 19.58
N LYS A 25 -4.44 4.46 19.61
CA LYS A 25 -3.15 3.91 19.25
C LYS A 25 -2.85 4.54 17.91
N ARG A 26 -2.16 5.67 17.94
CA ARG A 26 -1.47 6.25 16.80
C ARG A 26 -0.65 5.07 16.32
N MET A 27 -1.11 4.42 15.26
CA MET A 27 -0.38 3.33 14.63
C MET A 27 1.02 3.87 14.48
N THR A 28 1.99 3.13 15.04
CA THR A 28 3.40 3.44 14.81
C THR A 28 3.54 3.76 13.33
N PRO A 29 4.12 4.93 12.98
CA PRO A 29 4.24 5.33 11.59
C PRO A 29 4.85 4.15 10.86
N VAL A 30 4.20 3.77 9.77
CA VAL A 30 4.73 2.80 8.84
C VAL A 30 6.11 3.33 8.45
N SER A 31 7.17 2.63 8.86
CA SER A 31 8.52 3.09 8.61
C SER A 31 8.92 2.64 7.22
N ASN A 32 9.43 3.58 6.44
CA ASN A 32 10.20 3.24 5.26
C ASN A 32 11.41 2.43 5.73
N ALA A 33 11.56 1.22 5.19
CA ALA A 33 12.65 0.35 5.53
C ALA A 33 13.75 0.40 4.48
N ASP A 34 14.98 0.26 4.96
CA ASP A 34 16.13 -0.07 4.14
C ASP A 34 16.11 -1.59 3.89
N TYR A 35 15.45 -1.99 2.82
CA TYR A 35 15.33 -3.38 2.38
C TYR A 35 15.37 -3.42 0.86
N SER A 36 16.17 -4.32 0.31
CA SER A 36 16.26 -4.57 -1.12
C SER A 36 16.17 -6.05 -1.42
N VAL A 37 15.71 -6.37 -2.63
CA VAL A 37 15.63 -7.75 -3.13
C VAL A 37 15.93 -7.76 -4.62
N THR A 38 16.57 -8.83 -5.09
CA THR A 38 16.75 -9.10 -6.51
C THR A 38 15.70 -10.09 -6.98
N VAL A 39 14.98 -9.76 -8.05
CA VAL A 39 14.02 -10.62 -8.73
C VAL A 39 14.42 -10.70 -10.21
N GLY A 40 14.90 -11.86 -10.65
CA GLY A 40 15.56 -11.96 -11.95
C GLY A 40 16.84 -11.10 -11.98
N SER A 41 16.96 -10.20 -12.96
CA SER A 41 18.04 -9.23 -13.08
C SER A 41 17.71 -7.85 -12.48
N GLN A 42 16.51 -7.69 -11.92
CA GLN A 42 16.02 -6.41 -11.43
C GLN A 42 16.18 -6.31 -9.91
N VAL A 43 16.57 -5.13 -9.42
CA VAL A 43 16.68 -4.83 -8.00
C VAL A 43 15.53 -3.92 -7.57
N LEU A 44 14.82 -4.33 -6.53
CA LEU A 44 13.81 -3.52 -5.85
C LEU A 44 14.41 -2.93 -4.56
N PRO A 45 14.05 -1.69 -4.17
CA PRO A 45 13.30 -0.71 -4.97
C PRO A 45 14.09 -0.29 -6.22
N PHE A 46 13.40 0.09 -7.29
CA PHE A 46 14.09 0.53 -8.51
C PHE A 46 14.83 1.85 -8.27
N ALA A 47 15.98 2.02 -8.93
CA ALA A 47 16.80 3.21 -8.78
C ALA A 47 16.10 4.52 -9.21
N ASP A 48 15.20 4.44 -10.19
CA ASP A 48 14.36 5.55 -10.68
C ASP A 48 13.08 5.76 -9.86
N TYR A 49 12.73 4.81 -8.98
CA TYR A 49 11.64 4.94 -8.01
C TYR A 49 12.10 4.64 -6.58
N PRO A 50 13.09 5.38 -6.06
CA PRO A 50 13.62 5.13 -4.73
C PRO A 50 12.59 5.48 -3.64
N VAL A 51 12.83 5.00 -2.43
CA VAL A 51 12.03 5.38 -1.26
C VAL A 51 11.95 6.90 -1.12
N GLY A 52 10.74 7.42 -1.02
CA GLY A 52 10.48 8.85 -0.89
C GLY A 52 10.22 9.57 -2.21
N SER A 53 10.43 8.93 -3.37
CA SER A 53 10.03 9.47 -4.66
C SER A 53 8.50 9.42 -4.85
N TYR A 54 8.03 9.87 -6.01
CA TYR A 54 6.61 9.89 -6.37
C TYR A 54 6.39 9.18 -7.70
N PHE A 55 5.39 8.30 -7.75
CA PHE A 55 4.95 7.65 -8.97
C PHE A 55 4.01 8.58 -9.75
N THR A 56 4.61 9.63 -10.31
CA THR A 56 3.93 10.72 -11.02
C THR A 56 4.78 11.16 -12.21
N ASP A 57 4.19 11.85 -13.18
CA ASP A 57 4.92 12.25 -14.40
C ASP A 57 5.93 13.37 -14.14
N ASN A 58 5.69 14.20 -13.12
CA ASN A 58 6.58 15.31 -12.74
C ASN A 58 7.39 15.07 -11.46
N GLY A 59 7.32 13.87 -10.88
CA GLY A 59 8.04 13.50 -9.64
C GLY A 59 7.58 14.21 -8.36
N LYS A 60 6.41 14.88 -8.38
CA LYS A 60 5.82 15.60 -7.23
C LYS A 60 4.60 14.86 -6.65
N PRO A 61 4.20 15.13 -5.39
CA PRO A 61 3.00 14.54 -4.81
C PRO A 61 1.73 14.87 -5.61
N CYS A 62 0.84 13.88 -5.76
CA CYS A 62 -0.47 14.13 -6.35
C CYS A 62 -1.36 14.94 -5.41
N LYS A 63 -2.11 15.91 -5.96
CA LYS A 63 -3.07 16.72 -5.19
C LYS A 63 -4.39 15.99 -4.98
N ASP A 64 -4.94 15.36 -6.02
CA ASP A 64 -6.20 14.60 -5.95
C ASP A 64 -6.23 13.45 -6.95
N HIS A 65 -6.65 12.27 -6.50
CA HIS A 65 -6.83 11.07 -7.31
C HIS A 65 -8.25 10.96 -7.90
N MET A 66 -9.22 11.75 -7.42
CA MET A 66 -10.59 11.75 -7.94
C MET A 66 -10.70 12.50 -9.25
N VAL A 67 -9.97 13.61 -9.40
CA VAL A 67 -9.88 14.38 -10.65
C VAL A 67 -9.32 13.50 -11.77
N CYS A 68 -8.33 12.66 -11.48
CA CYS A 68 -7.67 11.73 -12.41
C CYS A 68 -8.56 10.61 -13.00
N LYS A 69 -9.75 10.36 -12.44
CA LYS A 69 -10.60 9.21 -12.83
C LYS A 69 -11.53 9.48 -14.02
N ALA A 70 -11.80 10.75 -14.33
CA ALA A 70 -12.53 11.11 -15.53
C ALA A 70 -11.49 11.44 -16.60
N GLY A 71 -11.43 10.65 -17.68
CA GLY A 71 -10.38 10.64 -18.72
C GLY A 71 -10.04 11.96 -19.45
N ALA A 72 -10.46 13.10 -18.93
CA ALA A 72 -10.09 14.44 -19.35
C ALA A 72 -8.90 15.04 -18.59
N SER A 73 -8.58 14.60 -17.37
CA SER A 73 -7.53 15.24 -16.54
C SER A 73 -6.17 14.54 -16.57
N LEU A 74 -6.06 13.37 -17.20
CA LEU A 74 -4.78 12.62 -17.29
C LEU A 74 -3.69 13.38 -18.09
N TYR A 75 -4.07 14.42 -18.83
CA TYR A 75 -3.18 15.25 -19.65
C TYR A 75 -3.05 16.70 -19.13
N ASP A 76 -3.73 17.03 -18.04
CA ASP A 76 -3.63 18.33 -17.38
C ASP A 76 -2.81 18.14 -16.12
N GLU A 77 -1.48 18.34 -16.22
CA GLU A 77 -0.54 18.15 -15.12
C GLU A 77 -0.84 19.05 -13.90
N ASP A 78 -1.53 20.18 -14.11
CA ASP A 78 -1.93 21.08 -13.03
C ASP A 78 -3.13 20.53 -12.24
N ALA A 79 -4.00 19.76 -12.91
CA ALA A 79 -5.16 19.09 -12.35
C ALA A 79 -4.86 17.66 -11.84
N CYS A 80 -4.01 16.89 -12.54
CA CYS A 80 -3.63 15.52 -12.20
C CYS A 80 -2.28 15.15 -12.84
N ASN A 81 -1.30 14.78 -12.01
CA ASN A 81 0.02 14.26 -12.43
C ASN A 81 0.19 12.75 -12.16
N CYS A 82 -0.91 12.01 -11.96
CA CYS A 82 -0.85 10.58 -11.73
C CYS A 82 -0.36 9.85 -12.98
N LYS A 83 0.72 9.06 -12.82
CA LYS A 83 1.21 8.22 -13.91
C LYS A 83 0.21 7.10 -14.24
N CYS A 84 -0.19 7.01 -15.52
CA CYS A 84 -1.07 5.96 -16.07
C CYS A 84 -0.39 5.10 -17.16
N THR A 85 0.77 5.54 -17.65
CA THR A 85 1.62 4.84 -18.61
C THR A 85 3.08 4.81 -18.15
N TRP A 86 3.82 3.80 -18.59
CA TRP A 86 5.27 3.71 -18.40
C TRP A 86 5.91 3.23 -19.71
N ASN A 87 6.79 4.03 -20.32
CA ASN A 87 7.40 3.77 -21.64
C ASN A 87 6.35 3.32 -22.69
N ASP A 88 5.30 4.12 -22.87
CA ASP A 88 4.15 3.84 -23.77
C ASP A 88 3.30 2.61 -23.43
N ILE A 89 3.63 1.87 -22.37
CA ILE A 89 2.82 0.77 -21.87
C ILE A 89 1.68 1.31 -21.01
N ALA A 90 0.44 0.97 -21.39
CA ALA A 90 -0.73 1.24 -20.58
C ALA A 90 -0.73 0.39 -19.30
N LEU A 91 -0.73 1.05 -18.14
CA LEU A 91 -0.75 0.37 -16.84
C LEU A 91 -2.16 -0.01 -16.39
N ASN A 92 -3.19 0.43 -17.13
CA ASN A 92 -4.61 0.16 -16.89
C ASN A 92 -5.11 0.54 -15.49
N SER A 93 -4.38 1.42 -14.80
CA SER A 93 -4.75 2.00 -13.51
C SER A 93 -3.81 3.16 -13.16
N THR A 94 -4.16 3.93 -12.14
CA THR A 94 -3.31 4.97 -11.55
C THR A 94 -2.99 4.62 -10.10
N SER A 95 -2.14 5.43 -9.45
CA SER A 95 -1.87 5.34 -8.02
C SER A 95 -1.22 4.00 -7.59
N CYS A 96 -1.68 3.39 -6.49
CA CYS A 96 -1.13 2.14 -5.96
C CYS A 96 -1.18 0.96 -6.94
N TYR A 97 -2.27 0.81 -7.69
CA TYR A 97 -2.43 -0.29 -8.64
C TYR A 97 -1.60 0.00 -9.91
N GLY A 98 -1.64 1.22 -10.44
CA GLY A 98 -0.76 1.61 -11.56
C GLY A 98 0.72 1.36 -11.24
N PHE A 99 1.15 1.75 -10.05
CA PHE A 99 2.51 1.49 -9.56
C PHE A 99 2.83 -0.01 -9.49
N ALA A 100 1.96 -0.82 -8.87
CA ALA A 100 2.17 -2.26 -8.79
C ALA A 100 2.23 -2.92 -10.18
N ASN A 101 1.40 -2.47 -11.13
CA ASN A 101 1.45 -2.94 -12.52
C ASN A 101 2.74 -2.55 -13.22
N MET A 102 3.28 -1.35 -12.99
CA MET A 102 4.57 -0.92 -13.53
C MET A 102 5.69 -1.80 -12.97
N VAL A 103 5.70 -2.06 -11.66
CA VAL A 103 6.70 -2.95 -11.05
C VAL A 103 6.59 -4.36 -11.61
N PHE A 104 5.38 -4.91 -11.67
CA PHE A 104 5.15 -6.26 -12.21
C PHE A 104 5.58 -6.38 -13.68
N TYR A 105 5.28 -5.36 -14.50
CA TYR A 105 5.71 -5.28 -15.90
C TYR A 105 7.24 -5.25 -16.03
N ARG A 106 7.93 -4.44 -15.23
CA ARG A 106 9.40 -4.37 -15.26
C ARG A 106 10.06 -5.68 -14.83
N LEU A 107 9.44 -6.41 -13.91
CA LEU A 107 9.96 -7.69 -13.45
C LEU A 107 9.71 -8.82 -14.46
N PHE A 108 8.56 -8.82 -15.13
CA PHE A 108 8.06 -10.02 -15.83
C PHE A 108 7.59 -9.80 -17.27
N GLY A 109 7.63 -8.57 -17.79
CA GLY A 109 7.28 -8.24 -19.18
C GLY A 109 5.78 -8.05 -19.47
N HIS A 110 4.91 -8.17 -18.47
CA HIS A 110 3.45 -7.97 -18.60
C HIS A 110 2.83 -7.39 -17.33
N THR A 111 1.64 -6.81 -17.44
CA THR A 111 0.89 -6.32 -16.26
C THR A 111 0.10 -7.47 -15.62
N THR A 112 -0.35 -7.30 -14.36
CA THR A 112 -1.22 -8.33 -13.76
C THR A 112 -2.62 -8.37 -14.38
N TYR A 113 -3.03 -7.30 -15.07
CA TYR A 113 -4.30 -7.26 -15.82
C TYR A 113 -4.30 -8.28 -16.98
N SER A 114 -3.16 -8.46 -17.65
CA SER A 114 -2.98 -9.44 -18.73
C SER A 114 -2.80 -10.88 -18.24
N GLN A 115 -2.69 -11.11 -16.93
CA GLN A 115 -2.48 -12.45 -16.36
C GLN A 115 -3.73 -12.97 -15.65
N THR A 116 -4.00 -14.27 -15.84
CA THR A 116 -5.14 -14.96 -15.21
C THR A 116 -4.75 -15.77 -13.99
N SER A 117 -3.48 -16.20 -13.86
CA SER A 117 -3.00 -17.03 -12.75
C SER A 117 -2.97 -16.24 -11.44
N LYS A 118 -3.75 -16.70 -10.46
CA LYS A 118 -3.78 -16.20 -9.08
C LYS A 118 -3.32 -17.33 -8.17
N VAL A 119 -2.21 -17.11 -7.45
CA VAL A 119 -1.69 -18.11 -6.50
C VAL A 119 -2.44 -18.08 -5.17
N VAL A 120 -3.08 -16.95 -4.88
CA VAL A 120 -4.08 -16.81 -3.83
C VAL A 120 -5.24 -16.01 -4.41
N SER A 121 -6.46 -16.49 -4.18
CA SER A 121 -7.70 -15.80 -4.57
C SER A 121 -8.56 -15.57 -3.34
N ASP A 122 -9.11 -14.36 -3.23
CA ASP A 122 -10.15 -13.94 -2.27
C ASP A 122 -10.05 -14.55 -0.87
N ILE A 123 -9.23 -13.94 -0.01
CA ILE A 123 -9.13 -14.28 1.41
C ILE A 123 -9.88 -13.24 2.22
N SER A 124 -10.90 -13.68 2.95
CA SER A 124 -11.69 -12.80 3.82
C SER A 124 -10.85 -12.24 4.96
N ALA A 125 -11.19 -11.03 5.40
CA ALA A 125 -10.58 -10.43 6.59
C ALA A 125 -10.69 -11.33 7.84
N SER A 126 -11.74 -12.16 7.96
CA SER A 126 -11.93 -13.08 9.09
C SER A 126 -10.93 -14.24 9.12
N GLU A 127 -10.39 -14.62 7.96
CA GLU A 127 -9.49 -15.76 7.80
C GLU A 127 -8.02 -15.38 8.01
N ILE A 128 -7.73 -14.08 8.10
CA ILE A 128 -6.37 -13.57 8.22
C ILE A 128 -5.95 -13.49 9.69
N ASP A 129 -4.95 -14.28 10.06
CA ASP A 129 -4.18 -14.12 11.28
C ASP A 129 -2.67 -14.13 11.00
N ALA A 130 -1.86 -13.96 12.06
CA ALA A 130 -0.43 -13.83 11.91
C ALA A 130 0.25 -15.14 11.48
N SER A 131 -0.27 -16.29 11.93
CA SER A 131 0.27 -17.61 11.57
C SER A 131 -0.03 -17.91 10.11
N TYR A 132 -1.28 -17.67 9.69
CA TYR A 132 -1.69 -17.84 8.31
C TYR A 132 -0.81 -17.01 7.35
N LEU A 133 -0.62 -15.72 7.64
CA LEU A 133 0.24 -14.87 6.80
C LEU A 133 1.70 -15.33 6.85
N TYR A 134 2.21 -15.68 8.03
CA TYR A 134 3.57 -16.17 8.17
C TYR A 134 3.80 -17.38 7.26
N ASP A 135 2.95 -18.40 7.36
CA ASP A 135 3.07 -19.62 6.56
C ASP A 135 2.91 -19.33 5.08
N LEU A 136 1.94 -18.50 4.68
CA LEU A 136 1.71 -18.13 3.29
C LEU A 136 2.94 -17.50 2.63
N PHE A 137 3.65 -16.62 3.34
CA PHE A 137 4.78 -15.85 2.79
C PHE A 137 6.17 -16.45 3.08
N THR A 138 6.30 -17.39 4.01
CA THR A 138 7.58 -18.05 4.34
C THR A 138 7.68 -19.48 3.80
N ASN A 139 6.59 -20.24 3.86
CA ASN A 139 6.53 -21.65 3.49
C ASN A 139 5.63 -21.90 2.26
N GLY A 140 4.82 -20.92 1.88
CA GLY A 140 3.91 -20.99 0.75
C GLY A 140 4.58 -20.75 -0.59
N THR A 141 3.74 -20.56 -1.61
CA THR A 141 4.18 -20.36 -2.99
C THR A 141 4.55 -18.91 -3.30
N VAL A 142 4.21 -17.95 -2.43
CA VAL A 142 4.36 -16.52 -2.72
C VAL A 142 5.84 -16.13 -2.71
N LYS A 143 6.33 -15.60 -3.84
CA LYS A 143 7.72 -15.18 -4.04
C LYS A 143 7.82 -13.67 -4.27
N ALA A 144 9.01 -13.10 -4.00
CA ALA A 144 9.28 -11.68 -4.19
C ALA A 144 8.94 -11.23 -5.62
N GLY A 145 8.34 -10.05 -5.77
CA GLY A 145 7.75 -9.58 -7.03
C GLY A 145 6.25 -9.86 -7.16
N ALA A 146 5.67 -10.73 -6.32
CA ALA A 146 4.24 -10.98 -6.33
C ALA A 146 3.42 -9.71 -6.04
N HIS A 147 2.36 -9.51 -6.82
CA HIS A 147 1.40 -8.44 -6.61
C HIS A 147 0.31 -8.88 -5.64
N ILE A 148 0.27 -8.25 -4.47
CA ILE A 148 -0.77 -8.39 -3.47
C ILE A 148 -1.82 -7.31 -3.69
N ARG A 149 -3.05 -7.70 -4.00
CA ARG A 149 -4.19 -6.80 -4.12
C ARG A 149 -5.14 -6.96 -2.94
N THR A 150 -5.59 -5.84 -2.42
CA THR A 150 -6.73 -5.72 -1.50
C THR A 150 -7.81 -4.88 -2.15
N ARG A 151 -9.02 -4.80 -1.57
CA ARG A 151 -10.12 -3.99 -2.12
C ARG A 151 -9.78 -2.54 -2.44
N SER A 152 -8.78 -1.95 -1.79
CA SER A 152 -8.45 -0.54 -1.93
C SER A 152 -6.96 -0.21 -2.00
N HIS A 153 -6.07 -1.20 -2.10
CA HIS A 153 -4.63 -0.96 -2.20
C HIS A 153 -3.90 -2.13 -2.87
N SER A 154 -2.80 -1.80 -3.54
CA SER A 154 -1.91 -2.73 -4.22
C SER A 154 -0.49 -2.60 -3.69
N MET A 155 0.18 -3.73 -3.52
CA MET A 155 1.52 -3.83 -2.95
C MET A 155 2.32 -4.88 -3.73
N ILE A 156 3.64 -4.71 -3.82
CA ILE A 156 4.55 -5.74 -4.32
C ILE A 156 5.26 -6.37 -3.14
N PHE A 157 5.18 -7.69 -3.00
CA PHE A 157 5.93 -8.41 -1.97
C PHE A 157 7.42 -8.37 -2.30
N MET A 158 8.25 -7.93 -1.35
CA MET A 158 9.71 -7.95 -1.52
C MET A 158 10.38 -9.11 -0.78
N GLY A 159 9.78 -9.59 0.30
CA GLY A 159 10.34 -10.62 1.14
C GLY A 159 9.86 -10.50 2.58
N CYS A 160 10.31 -11.41 3.43
CA CYS A 160 9.99 -11.41 4.84
C CYS A 160 11.09 -12.10 5.67
N ASP A 161 11.01 -11.90 6.98
CA ASP A 161 11.79 -12.61 7.98
C ASP A 161 10.89 -13.04 9.15
N LYS A 162 11.50 -13.56 10.22
CA LYS A 162 10.78 -14.02 11.42
C LYS A 162 9.88 -12.94 12.05
N SER A 163 10.22 -11.68 11.89
CA SER A 163 9.58 -10.54 12.54
C SER A 163 8.73 -9.70 11.59
N TYR A 164 9.13 -9.59 10.32
CA TYR A 164 8.63 -8.58 9.39
C TYR A 164 8.32 -9.11 8.00
N ILE A 165 7.36 -8.45 7.36
CA ILE A 165 7.10 -8.50 5.92
C ILE A 165 7.42 -7.14 5.31
N TYR A 166 8.01 -7.18 4.10
CA TYR A 166 8.45 -6.02 3.34
C TYR A 166 7.65 -5.92 2.04
N THR A 167 7.07 -4.75 1.79
CA THR A 167 6.30 -4.47 0.58
C THR A 167 6.78 -3.21 -0.10
N TYR A 168 6.90 -3.23 -1.43
CA TYR A 168 7.15 -2.05 -2.24
C TYR A 168 5.81 -1.46 -2.70
N GLU A 169 5.54 -0.22 -2.30
CA GLU A 169 4.23 0.40 -2.43
C GLU A 169 4.32 1.79 -3.04
N GLY A 170 3.38 2.08 -3.93
CA GLY A 170 3.09 3.42 -4.41
C GLY A 170 1.79 3.92 -3.78
N ASN A 171 1.67 5.24 -3.60
CA ASN A 171 0.49 5.88 -3.04
C ASN A 171 0.09 5.37 -1.64
N TYR A 172 1.05 4.92 -0.84
CA TYR A 172 0.74 4.45 0.52
C TYR A 172 0.30 5.60 1.45
N ASP A 173 0.62 6.84 1.09
CA ASP A 173 0.29 8.08 1.79
C ASP A 173 -0.90 8.84 1.20
N GLY A 174 -1.47 8.36 0.08
CA GLY A 174 -2.54 9.05 -0.63
C GLY A 174 -2.07 10.15 -1.59
N HIS A 175 -0.76 10.29 -1.83
CA HIS A 175 -0.17 11.28 -2.72
C HIS A 175 0.85 10.70 -3.71
N CYS A 176 0.66 9.45 -4.14
CA CYS A 176 1.54 8.70 -5.06
C CYS A 176 2.97 8.50 -4.56
N LYS A 177 3.24 8.66 -3.26
CA LYS A 177 4.59 8.44 -2.72
C LYS A 177 5.00 6.98 -2.81
N VAL A 178 6.25 6.75 -3.17
CA VAL A 178 6.88 5.44 -3.26
C VAL A 178 7.60 5.13 -1.96
N GLY A 179 7.46 3.91 -1.47
CA GLY A 179 8.10 3.46 -0.24
C GLY A 179 8.27 1.95 -0.16
N VAL A 180 9.28 1.54 0.58
CA VAL A 180 9.44 0.17 1.04
C VAL A 180 8.91 0.10 2.46
N ILE A 181 7.81 -0.62 2.63
CA ILE A 181 7.04 -0.62 3.84
C ILE A 181 7.34 -1.88 4.65
N LYS A 182 7.84 -1.66 5.87
CA LYS A 182 8.03 -2.74 6.85
C LYS A 182 6.85 -2.83 7.79
N ARG A 183 6.26 -4.02 7.90
CA ARG A 183 5.21 -4.34 8.90
C ARG A 183 5.59 -5.60 9.64
N SER A 184 5.43 -5.61 10.96
CA SER A 184 5.38 -6.89 11.68
C SER A 184 4.17 -7.70 11.21
N TRP A 185 4.19 -9.02 11.41
CA TRP A 185 3.06 -9.89 11.07
C TRP A 185 1.74 -9.38 11.67
N SER A 186 1.74 -8.96 12.93
CA SER A 186 0.55 -8.38 13.58
C SER A 186 0.07 -7.06 12.95
N GLN A 187 1.00 -6.22 12.46
CA GLN A 187 0.66 -4.98 11.76
C GLN A 187 0.11 -5.28 10.37
N MET A 188 0.64 -6.30 9.68
CA MET A 188 0.12 -6.75 8.38
C MET A 188 -1.30 -7.30 8.50
N VAL A 189 -1.58 -8.13 9.51
CA VAL A 189 -2.95 -8.62 9.80
C VAL A 189 -3.92 -7.45 9.99
N LYS A 190 -3.58 -6.48 10.85
CA LYS A 190 -4.43 -5.30 11.09
C LYS A 190 -4.63 -4.49 9.81
N TYR A 191 -3.57 -4.33 9.02
CA TYR A 191 -3.61 -3.62 7.75
C TYR A 191 -4.58 -4.30 6.78
N LEU A 192 -4.42 -5.60 6.53
CA LEU A 192 -5.26 -6.37 5.60
C LEU A 192 -6.72 -6.45 6.07
N LYS A 193 -6.97 -6.61 7.38
CA LYS A 193 -8.33 -6.58 7.95
C LYS A 193 -9.03 -5.26 7.67
N ARG A 194 -8.35 -4.13 7.87
CA ARG A 194 -8.88 -2.79 7.52
C ARG A 194 -9.13 -2.64 6.02
N LYS A 195 -8.37 -3.35 5.19
CA LYS A 195 -8.52 -3.38 3.74
C LYS A 195 -9.54 -4.42 3.25
N LYS A 196 -10.25 -5.08 4.17
CA LYS A 196 -11.29 -6.09 3.92
C LYS A 196 -10.77 -7.37 3.26
N GLY A 197 -9.54 -7.77 3.58
CA GLY A 197 -8.95 -9.01 3.10
C GLY A 197 -7.95 -8.83 1.96
N ILE A 198 -7.68 -9.94 1.26
CA ILE A 198 -6.84 -10.01 0.06
C ILE A 198 -7.76 -10.40 -1.10
N ASP A 199 -7.83 -9.58 -2.15
CA ASP A 199 -8.60 -9.92 -3.34
C ASP A 199 -7.86 -10.97 -4.18
N PHE A 200 -6.53 -10.79 -4.30
CA PHE A 200 -5.65 -11.76 -4.94
C PHE A 200 -4.18 -11.56 -4.54
N ILE A 201 -3.40 -12.62 -4.73
CA ILE A 201 -1.95 -12.55 -4.92
C ILE A 201 -1.64 -13.14 -6.30
N GLN A 202 -0.98 -12.36 -7.15
CA GLN A 202 -0.58 -12.76 -8.50
C GLN A 202 0.94 -12.73 -8.65
N MET A 203 1.45 -13.74 -9.35
CA MET A 203 2.85 -13.87 -9.75
C MET A 203 2.90 -14.80 -10.96
N PRO A 204 3.93 -14.73 -11.81
CA PRO A 204 4.02 -15.66 -12.93
C PRO A 204 4.27 -17.09 -12.44
N ASP A 205 3.76 -18.05 -13.23
CA ASP A 205 3.94 -19.49 -12.97
C ASP A 205 5.41 -19.90 -13.06
N SER A 206 6.17 -19.19 -13.91
CA SER A 206 7.62 -19.26 -13.98
C SER A 206 8.27 -17.91 -13.69
N TYR A 207 9.30 -17.93 -12.87
CA TYR A 207 10.16 -16.77 -12.59
C TYR A 207 11.32 -16.64 -13.61
N SER A 208 11.35 -17.51 -14.63
CA SER A 208 12.46 -17.61 -15.57
C SER A 208 12.25 -16.85 -16.89
N GLU A 209 11.33 -15.90 -16.97
CA GLU A 209 11.13 -15.12 -18.19
C GLU A 209 11.80 -13.75 -18.07
N ASN A 210 12.69 -13.48 -19.02
CA ASN A 210 13.61 -12.35 -19.10
C ASN A 210 12.97 -11.02 -18.65
N PRO A 211 13.53 -10.34 -17.64
CA PRO A 211 13.32 -8.91 -17.51
C PRO A 211 13.81 -8.27 -18.80
N LEU A 212 13.02 -7.34 -19.35
CA LEU A 212 13.42 -6.50 -20.47
C LEU A 212 14.87 -6.05 -20.22
N THR A 213 15.79 -6.53 -21.05
CA THR A 213 17.17 -6.04 -21.06
C THR A 213 17.05 -4.54 -21.29
N SER A 214 17.57 -3.75 -20.35
CA SER A 214 17.63 -2.30 -20.46
C SER A 214 18.16 -1.90 -21.84
N GLU A 215 17.32 -1.26 -22.64
CA GLU A 215 17.78 -0.35 -23.67
C GLU A 215 18.21 0.98 -23.03
#